data_AF-A0A0A2ELB1-F1
#
_entry.id   AF-A0A0A2ELB1-F1
#
_cell.length_a   1.000
_cell.length_b   1.000
_cell.length_c   1.000
_cell.angle_alpha   90.00
_cell.angle_beta   90.00
_cell.angle_gamma   90.00
#
_symmetry.space_group_name_H-M   'P 1'
#
loop_
_entity.id
_entity.type
_entity.pdbx_description
1 polymer ?
#
loop_
_entity_poly.entity_id
_entity_poly.type
_entity_poly.pdbx_seq_one_letter_code
_entity_poly.pdbx_strand_id
1 'polypeptide(L)'
;MYFGLVLGALFIIHFMFSISDIWVISSLQFLMKLVIPVVAVYFCIDCRKRINDNLFTYSQAFRYFLQLFVAASLICSAFIFMYVKWINVDFLLELKEKTFDSMEKLSSILGSFNITESEMEEALNNAYTTNSFVSSNFLSNIVVGIIVAIVGSFIVRNNKNQS
;
A
#
# COMPACT_ATOMS: atom_id res chain seq x y z
N MET A 1 0.92 19.34 -2.50
CA MET A 1 -0.38 18.65 -2.70
C MET A 1 -0.43 17.84 -4.00
N TYR A 2 -0.03 18.40 -5.15
CA TYR A 2 -0.04 17.68 -6.44
C TYR A 2 0.64 16.29 -6.41
N PHE A 3 1.82 16.17 -5.79
CA PHE A 3 2.54 14.89 -5.69
C PHE A 3 1.80 13.81 -4.89
N GLY A 4 0.96 14.20 -3.92
CA GLY A 4 0.13 13.24 -3.17
C GLY A 4 -0.99 12.65 -4.03
N LEU A 5 -1.56 13.46 -4.96
CA LEU A 5 -2.54 12.97 -5.93
C LEU A 5 -1.91 11.97 -6.89
N VAL A 6 -0.72 12.28 -7.42
CA VAL A 6 0.00 11.38 -8.33
C VAL A 6 0.35 10.07 -7.64
N LEU A 7 0.85 10.10 -6.40
CA LEU A 7 1.13 8.88 -5.66
C LEU A 7 -0.15 8.09 -5.33
N GLY A 8 -1.25 8.78 -5.02
CA GLY A 8 -2.56 8.15 -4.85
C GLY A 8 -3.06 7.45 -6.11
N ALA A 9 -2.87 8.05 -7.28
CA ALA A 9 -3.18 7.40 -8.56
C ALA A 9 -2.33 6.14 -8.79
N LEU A 10 -1.04 6.17 -8.44
CA LEU A 10 -0.19 4.98 -8.50
C LEU A 10 -0.66 3.87 -7.56
N PHE A 11 -1.17 4.21 -6.36
CA PHE A 11 -1.75 3.23 -5.44
C PHE A 11 -3.03 2.62 -6.00
N ILE A 12 -3.87 3.42 -6.64
CA ILE A 12 -5.07 2.91 -7.33
C ILE A 12 -4.67 1.96 -8.46
N ILE A 13 -3.68 2.33 -9.29
CA ILE A 13 -3.18 1.46 -10.37
C ILE A 13 -2.62 0.15 -9.81
N HIS A 14 -1.83 0.21 -8.73
CA HIS A 14 -1.34 -0.98 -8.02
C HIS A 14 -2.51 -1.85 -7.59
N PHE A 15 -3.51 -1.29 -6.91
CA PHE A 15 -4.69 -2.03 -6.48
C PHE A 15 -5.44 -2.65 -7.68
N MET A 16 -5.65 -1.91 -8.77
CA MET A 16 -6.27 -2.42 -10.00
C MET A 16 -5.48 -3.57 -10.63
N PHE A 17 -4.15 -3.55 -10.58
CA PHE A 17 -3.35 -4.68 -11.03
C PHE A 17 -3.43 -5.87 -10.07
N SER A 18 -3.63 -5.62 -8.78
CA SER A 18 -3.74 -6.68 -7.77
C SER A 18 -5.02 -7.51 -7.87
N ILE A 19 -6.10 -6.94 -8.44
CA ILE A 19 -7.36 -7.65 -8.63
C ILE A 19 -7.41 -8.47 -9.93
N SER A 20 -6.37 -8.40 -10.77
CA SER A 20 -6.34 -9.12 -12.04
C SER A 20 -5.66 -10.48 -11.91
N ASP A 21 -6.31 -11.52 -12.45
CA ASP A 21 -5.77 -12.88 -12.53
C ASP A 21 -4.83 -13.08 -13.75
N ILE A 22 -4.54 -12.03 -14.53
CA ILE A 22 -3.66 -12.10 -15.70
C ILE A 22 -2.19 -12.03 -15.26
N TRP A 23 -1.40 -13.06 -15.55
CA TRP A 23 0.01 -13.18 -15.12
C TRP A 23 0.90 -11.97 -15.47
N VAL A 24 0.68 -11.36 -16.63
CA VAL A 24 1.40 -10.14 -17.06
C VAL A 24 1.09 -8.98 -16.12
N ILE A 25 -0.19 -8.83 -15.75
CA ILE A 25 -0.65 -7.78 -14.84
C ILE A 25 -0.16 -8.05 -13.41
N SER A 26 -0.10 -9.30 -12.97
CA SER A 26 0.51 -9.65 -11.68
C SER A 26 2.00 -9.30 -11.64
N SER A 27 2.73 -9.46 -12.75
CA SER A 27 4.13 -9.05 -12.86
C SER A 27 4.29 -7.52 -12.78
N LEU A 28 3.39 -6.78 -13.43
CA LEU A 28 3.31 -5.31 -13.33
C LEU A 28 2.97 -4.86 -11.91
N GLN A 29 2.07 -5.56 -11.21
CA GLN A 29 1.75 -5.31 -9.81
C GLN A 29 2.99 -5.44 -8.92
N PHE A 30 3.82 -6.46 -9.16
CA PHE A 30 5.07 -6.63 -8.42
C PHE A 30 6.04 -5.48 -8.70
N LEU A 31 6.19 -5.07 -9.97
CA LEU A 31 7.04 -3.95 -10.36
C LEU A 31 6.61 -2.63 -9.68
N MET A 32 5.30 -2.41 -9.49
CA MET A 32 4.78 -1.22 -8.80
C MET A 32 5.30 -1.08 -7.37
N LYS A 33 5.61 -2.19 -6.69
CA LYS A 33 6.22 -2.16 -5.34
C LYS A 33 7.61 -1.51 -5.34
N LEU A 34 8.31 -1.50 -6.46
CA LEU A 34 9.60 -0.81 -6.64
C LEU A 34 9.40 0.63 -7.16
N VAL A 35 8.46 0.82 -8.09
CA VAL A 35 8.17 2.14 -8.68
C VAL A 35 7.68 3.14 -7.63
N ILE A 36 6.78 2.73 -6.75
CA ILE A 36 6.18 3.62 -5.74
C ILE A 36 7.25 4.27 -4.83
N PRO A 37 8.18 3.52 -4.19
CA PRO A 37 9.25 4.11 -3.40
C PRO A 37 10.17 5.04 -4.21
N VAL A 38 10.53 4.66 -5.43
CA VAL A 38 11.42 5.45 -6.30
C VAL A 38 10.77 6.79 -6.66
N VAL A 39 9.50 6.77 -7.05
CA VAL A 39 8.74 7.99 -7.37
C VAL A 39 8.57 8.87 -6.13
N ALA A 40 8.29 8.29 -4.96
CA ALA A 40 8.21 9.04 -3.71
C ALA A 40 9.53 9.74 -3.38
N VAL A 41 10.66 9.06 -3.54
CA VAL A 41 12.00 9.64 -3.34
C VAL A 41 12.24 10.77 -4.33
N TYR A 42 11.90 10.57 -5.60
CA TYR A 42 12.01 11.62 -6.62
C TYR A 42 11.18 12.88 -6.26
N PHE A 43 9.94 12.72 -5.82
CA PHE A 43 9.10 13.84 -5.36
C PHE A 43 9.68 14.57 -4.15
N CYS A 44 10.32 13.84 -3.24
CA CYS A 44 10.98 14.43 -2.08
C CYS A 44 12.24 15.23 -2.51
N ILE A 45 13.03 14.73 -3.45
CA ILE A 45 14.18 15.43 -4.04
C ILE A 45 13.74 16.69 -4.79
N ASP A 46 12.67 16.62 -5.58
CA ASP A 46 12.13 17.79 -6.29
C ASP A 46 11.64 18.86 -5.30
N CYS A 47 10.90 18.46 -4.26
CA CYS A 47 10.48 19.33 -3.17
C CYS A 47 11.67 20.03 -2.49
N ARG A 48 12.73 19.27 -2.18
CA ARG A 48 13.98 19.78 -1.62
C ARG A 48 14.59 20.91 -2.45
N LYS A 49 14.66 20.70 -3.77
CA LYS A 49 15.26 21.65 -4.71
C LYS A 49 14.46 22.94 -4.82
N ARG A 50 13.14 22.88 -4.68
CA ARG A 50 12.26 24.04 -4.87
C ARG A 50 12.06 24.91 -3.63
N ILE A 51 12.05 24.32 -2.43
CA ILE A 51 11.54 25.00 -1.23
C ILE A 51 12.64 25.40 -0.24
N ASN A 52 13.77 24.67 -0.19
CA ASN A 52 14.75 24.84 0.89
C ASN A 52 16.20 25.08 0.41
N ASP A 53 16.43 25.70 -0.75
CA ASP A 53 17.80 25.92 -1.28
C ASP A 53 18.65 24.63 -1.26
N ASN A 54 18.01 23.50 -1.58
CA ASN A 54 18.60 22.16 -1.57
C ASN A 54 19.00 21.62 -0.17
N LEU A 55 18.63 22.29 0.93
CA LEU A 55 18.77 21.79 2.30
C LEU A 55 17.55 20.95 2.70
N PHE A 56 17.77 19.77 3.25
CA PHE A 56 16.69 18.98 3.83
C PHE A 56 17.18 18.19 5.02
N THR A 57 16.66 18.53 6.19
CA THR A 57 16.93 17.71 7.37
C THR A 57 16.17 16.39 7.28
N TYR A 58 16.68 15.36 7.97
CA TYR A 58 16.01 14.06 8.05
C TYR A 58 14.54 14.17 8.52
N SER A 59 14.29 14.98 9.55
CA SER A 59 12.94 15.16 10.10
C SER A 59 11.97 15.81 9.09
N GLN A 60 12.44 16.78 8.33
CA GLN A 60 11.62 17.42 7.29
C GLN A 60 11.32 16.46 6.13
N ALA A 61 12.32 15.70 5.67
CA ALA A 61 12.12 14.66 4.64
C ALA A 61 11.14 13.59 5.13
N PHE A 62 11.28 13.13 6.38
CA PHE A 62 10.43 12.11 6.98
C PHE A 62 8.97 12.57 7.07
N ARG A 63 8.72 13.79 7.56
CA ARG A 63 7.38 14.39 7.59
C ARG A 63 6.79 14.53 6.21
N TYR A 64 7.59 14.90 5.22
CA TYR A 64 7.14 15.02 3.84
C TYR A 64 6.70 13.67 3.27
N PHE A 65 7.49 12.60 3.45
CA PHE A 65 7.10 11.25 3.06
C PHE A 65 5.82 10.81 3.75
N LEU A 66 5.69 11.01 5.07
CA LEU A 66 4.48 10.65 5.80
C LEU A 66 3.25 11.36 5.23
N GLN A 67 3.31 12.67 4.99
CA GLN A 67 2.22 13.41 4.39
C GLN A 67 1.84 12.90 3.00
N LEU A 68 2.85 12.57 2.19
CA LEU A 68 2.68 12.04 0.84
C LEU A 68 1.95 10.69 0.86
N PHE A 69 2.40 9.76 1.70
CA PHE A 69 1.81 8.43 1.83
C PHE A 69 0.43 8.46 2.50
N VAL A 70 0.21 9.31 3.51
CA VAL A 70 -1.11 9.49 4.11
C VAL A 70 -2.12 10.00 3.07
N ALA A 71 -1.74 11.01 2.29
CA ALA A 71 -2.61 11.53 1.23
C ALA A 71 -2.91 10.46 0.15
N ALA A 72 -1.89 9.74 -0.30
CA ALA A 72 -2.04 8.67 -1.28
C ALA A 72 -2.92 7.52 -0.76
N SER A 73 -2.72 7.10 0.48
CA SER A 73 -3.53 6.07 1.14
C SER A 73 -4.99 6.48 1.27
N LEU A 74 -5.28 7.73 1.65
CA LEU A 74 -6.67 8.22 1.73
C LEU A 74 -7.38 8.15 0.37
N ILE A 75 -6.70 8.60 -0.70
CA ILE A 75 -7.24 8.57 -2.06
C ILE A 75 -7.50 7.14 -2.51
N CYS A 76 -6.53 6.25 -2.30
CA CYS A 76 -6.68 4.84 -2.67
C CYS A 76 -7.79 4.15 -1.86
N SER A 77 -7.85 4.35 -0.55
CA SER A 77 -8.89 3.76 0.30
C SER A 77 -10.29 4.26 -0.04
N ALA A 78 -10.45 5.54 -0.40
CA ALA A 78 -11.73 6.05 -0.91
C ALA A 78 -12.12 5.35 -2.22
N PHE A 79 -11.16 5.13 -3.12
CA PHE A 79 -11.40 4.36 -4.35
C PHE A 79 -11.75 2.90 -4.07
N ILE A 80 -11.01 2.21 -3.20
CA ILE A 80 -11.30 0.81 -2.82
C ILE A 80 -12.70 0.71 -2.22
N PHE A 81 -13.07 1.64 -1.34
CA PHE A 81 -14.42 1.69 -0.76
C PHE A 81 -15.48 1.82 -1.85
N MET A 82 -15.29 2.71 -2.82
CA MET A 82 -16.21 2.84 -3.94
C MET A 82 -16.28 1.55 -4.78
N TYR A 83 -15.12 0.95 -5.01
CA TYR A 83 -14.99 -0.27 -5.81
C TYR A 83 -15.78 -1.42 -5.18
N VAL A 84 -15.53 -1.74 -3.91
CA VAL A 84 -16.16 -2.88 -3.23
C VAL A 84 -17.63 -2.66 -2.88
N LYS A 85 -18.10 -1.40 -2.84
CA LYS A 85 -19.48 -1.08 -2.46
C LYS A 85 -20.41 -0.88 -3.65
N TRP A 86 -19.90 -0.41 -4.79
CA TRP A 86 -20.73 -0.02 -5.94
C TRP A 86 -20.27 -0.57 -7.29
N ILE A 87 -18.99 -0.92 -7.45
CA ILE A 87 -18.47 -1.36 -8.75
C ILE A 87 -18.48 -2.89 -8.84
N ASN A 88 -17.86 -3.55 -7.87
CA ASN A 88 -17.85 -5.00 -7.74
C ASN A 88 -18.19 -5.37 -6.29
N VAL A 89 -19.49 -5.58 -6.05
CA VAL A 89 -20.04 -5.89 -4.73
C VAL A 89 -19.68 -7.30 -4.24
N ASP A 90 -19.43 -8.22 -5.18
CA ASP A 90 -19.11 -9.62 -4.87
C ASP A 90 -17.60 -9.82 -4.65
N PHE A 91 -16.77 -8.83 -4.98
CA PHE A 91 -15.31 -8.90 -4.85
C PHE A 91 -14.82 -9.42 -3.50
N LEU A 92 -15.42 -8.97 -2.39
CA LEU A 92 -14.99 -9.39 -1.05
C LEU A 92 -15.40 -10.84 -0.75
N LEU A 93 -16.53 -11.31 -1.30
CA LEU A 93 -16.95 -12.71 -1.19
C LEU A 93 -16.03 -13.60 -2.01
N GLU A 94 -15.76 -13.24 -3.26
CA GLU A 94 -14.82 -13.97 -4.13
C GLU A 94 -13.41 -14.04 -3.52
N LEU A 95 -12.94 -12.92 -2.96
CA LEU A 95 -11.63 -12.86 -2.32
C LEU A 95 -11.59 -13.70 -1.03
N LYS A 96 -12.68 -13.73 -0.26
CA LYS A 96 -12.84 -14.59 0.92
C LYS A 96 -12.72 -16.07 0.52
N GLU A 97 -13.47 -16.51 -0.48
CA GLU A 97 -13.46 -17.89 -0.97
C GLU A 97 -12.07 -18.29 -1.49
N LYS A 98 -11.45 -17.46 -2.35
CA LYS A 98 -10.07 -17.68 -2.82
C LYS A 98 -9.07 -17.80 -1.67
N THR A 99 -9.25 -17.02 -0.60
CA THR A 99 -8.37 -17.06 0.58
C THR A 99 -8.60 -18.35 1.39
N PHE A 100 -9.85 -18.75 1.57
CA PHE A 100 -10.21 -20.00 2.23
C PHE A 100 -9.56 -21.20 1.55
N ASP A 101 -9.76 -21.35 0.24
CA ASP A 101 -9.16 -22.42 -0.57
C ASP A 101 -7.63 -22.43 -0.49
N SER A 102 -7.02 -21.26 -0.45
CA SER A 102 -5.55 -21.12 -0.36
C SER A 102 -5.02 -21.57 0.99
N MET A 103 -5.73 -21.24 2.08
CA MET A 103 -5.37 -21.63 3.43
C MET A 103 -5.60 -23.13 3.68
N GLU A 104 -6.67 -23.72 3.12
CA GLU A 104 -6.93 -25.17 3.19
C GLU A 104 -5.82 -25.97 2.47
N LYS A 105 -5.44 -25.53 1.26
CA LYS A 105 -4.31 -26.10 0.53
C LYS A 105 -3.00 -25.98 1.30
N LEU A 106 -2.77 -24.83 1.95
CA LEU A 106 -1.56 -24.62 2.75
C LEU A 106 -1.55 -25.54 3.99
N SER A 107 -2.70 -25.69 4.66
CA SER A 107 -2.88 -26.55 5.83
C SER A 107 -2.60 -28.03 5.48
N SER A 108 -3.14 -28.51 4.36
CA SER A 108 -2.92 -29.89 3.90
C SER A 108 -1.46 -30.17 3.52
N ILE A 109 -0.73 -29.18 3.00
CA ILE A 109 0.71 -29.30 2.67
C ILE A 109 1.58 -29.26 3.92
N LEU A 110 1.29 -28.35 4.86
CA LEU A 110 2.15 -28.08 6.00
C LEU A 110 1.82 -28.94 7.22
N GLY A 111 0.68 -29.63 7.24
CA GLY A 111 0.25 -30.54 8.31
C GLY A 111 0.19 -29.93 9.72
N SER A 112 0.19 -28.59 9.84
CA SER A 112 0.59 -27.88 11.07
C SER A 112 -0.29 -26.70 11.48
N PHE A 113 -1.40 -26.44 10.78
CA PHE A 113 -2.37 -25.47 11.28
C PHE A 113 -3.43 -26.19 12.12
N ASN A 114 -3.27 -26.11 13.43
CA ASN A 114 -4.25 -26.58 14.42
C ASN A 114 -5.44 -25.60 14.54
N ILE A 115 -5.78 -24.90 13.45
CA ILE A 115 -6.88 -23.95 13.36
C ILE A 115 -8.07 -24.72 12.83
N THR A 116 -9.18 -24.70 13.56
CA THR A 116 -10.43 -25.32 13.11
C THR A 116 -11.01 -24.56 11.92
N GLU A 117 -11.72 -25.25 11.04
CA GLU A 117 -12.43 -24.60 9.91
C GLU A 117 -13.35 -23.46 10.39
N SER A 118 -14.00 -23.65 11.54
CA SER A 118 -14.86 -22.63 12.15
C SER A 118 -14.11 -21.37 12.58
N GLU A 119 -12.92 -21.51 13.18
CA GLU A 119 -12.09 -20.36 13.56
C GLU A 119 -11.58 -19.61 12.32
N MET A 120 -11.25 -20.37 11.27
CA MET A 120 -10.80 -19.81 10.01
C MET A 120 -11.93 -19.03 9.31
N GLU A 121 -13.13 -19.59 9.25
CA GLU A 121 -14.29 -18.93 8.67
C GLU A 121 -14.66 -17.65 9.43
N GLU A 122 -14.66 -17.68 10.77
CA GLU A 122 -14.93 -16.50 11.60
C GLU A 122 -13.89 -15.40 11.37
N ALA A 123 -12.60 -15.75 11.34
CA ALA A 123 -11.54 -14.80 11.06
C ALA A 123 -11.71 -14.13 9.68
N LEU A 124 -12.07 -14.92 8.66
CA LEU A 124 -12.30 -14.43 7.31
C LEU A 124 -13.55 -13.54 7.24
N ASN A 125 -14.65 -13.92 7.91
CA ASN A 125 -15.87 -13.10 7.98
C ASN A 125 -15.60 -11.71 8.59
N ASN A 126 -14.79 -11.66 9.64
CA ASN A 126 -14.41 -10.41 10.28
C ASN A 126 -13.43 -9.57 9.42
N ALA A 127 -12.50 -10.24 8.71
CA ALA A 127 -11.50 -9.58 7.88
C ALA A 127 -12.07 -9.01 6.56
N TYR A 128 -13.04 -9.69 5.95
CA TYR A 128 -13.58 -9.36 4.63
C TYR A 128 -14.85 -8.50 4.66
N THR A 129 -15.14 -7.82 5.76
CA THR A 129 -16.13 -6.72 5.72
C THR A 129 -15.57 -5.52 4.95
N THR A 130 -16.43 -4.73 4.31
CA THR A 130 -15.99 -3.51 3.59
C THR A 130 -15.13 -2.60 4.47
N ASN A 131 -15.54 -2.37 5.71
CA ASN A 131 -14.82 -1.49 6.63
C ASN A 131 -13.47 -2.09 7.04
N SER A 132 -13.43 -3.38 7.39
CA SER A 132 -12.19 -4.09 7.73
C SER A 132 -11.20 -4.09 6.56
N PHE A 133 -11.68 -4.39 5.34
CA PHE A 133 -10.82 -4.45 4.17
C PHE A 133 -10.25 -3.09 3.79
N VAL A 134 -11.07 -2.03 3.75
CA VAL A 134 -10.63 -0.67 3.39
C VAL A 134 -9.67 -0.12 4.44
N SER A 135 -9.96 -0.31 5.73
CA SER A 135 -9.10 0.15 6.83
C SER A 135 -7.77 -0.61 6.88
N SER A 136 -7.78 -1.93 6.65
CA SER A 136 -6.56 -2.73 6.57
C SER A 136 -5.68 -2.30 5.40
N ASN A 137 -6.27 -2.02 4.22
CA ASN A 137 -5.53 -1.47 3.08
C ASN A 137 -4.95 -0.08 3.38
N PHE A 138 -5.73 0.80 4.00
CA PHE A 138 -5.25 2.11 4.44
C PHE A 138 -4.02 1.95 5.34
N LEU A 139 -4.14 1.14 6.41
CA LEU A 139 -3.09 0.95 7.39
C LEU A 139 -1.85 0.29 6.79
N SER A 140 -2.02 -0.73 5.95
CA SER A 140 -0.92 -1.39 5.23
C SER A 140 -0.12 -0.40 4.39
N ASN A 141 -0.81 0.48 3.65
CA ASN A 141 -0.16 1.53 2.87
C ASN A 141 0.60 2.55 3.74
N ILE A 142 0.08 2.88 4.94
CA ILE A 142 0.79 3.73 5.91
C ILE A 142 2.04 3.04 6.44
N VAL A 143 1.98 1.75 6.77
CA VAL A 143 3.15 0.97 7.24
C VAL A 143 4.24 0.96 6.17
N VAL A 144 3.88 0.68 4.91
CA VAL A 144 4.82 0.79 3.77
C VAL A 144 5.38 2.22 3.67
N GLY A 145 4.53 3.23 3.82
CA GLY A 145 4.94 4.63 3.81
C GLY A 145 5.93 4.98 4.91
N ILE A 146 5.81 4.41 6.11
CA ILE A 146 6.76 4.58 7.21
C ILE A 146 8.12 3.97 6.84
N ILE A 147 8.13 2.74 6.30
CA ILE A 147 9.35 2.06 5.87
C ILE A 147 10.07 2.89 4.80
N VAL A 148 9.33 3.35 3.79
CA VAL A 148 9.86 4.21 2.72
C VAL A 148 10.31 5.56 3.28
N ALA A 149 9.58 6.14 4.25
CA ALA A 149 9.95 7.41 4.86
C ALA A 149 11.27 7.30 5.63
N ILE A 150 11.51 6.20 6.36
CA ILE A 150 12.77 5.98 7.08
C ILE A 150 13.92 5.94 6.08
N VAL A 151 13.86 5.03 5.10
CA VAL A 151 14.94 4.81 4.13
C VAL A 151 15.11 6.04 3.22
N GLY A 152 14.02 6.55 2.66
CA GLY A 152 14.00 7.69 1.77
C GLY A 152 14.53 8.97 2.42
N SER A 153 14.27 9.18 3.72
CA SER A 153 14.79 10.35 4.43
C SER A 153 16.31 10.31 4.60
N PHE A 154 16.91 9.12 4.76
CA PHE A 154 18.37 8.99 4.75
C PHE A 154 18.98 9.26 3.37
N ILE A 155 18.29 8.91 2.29
CA ILE A 155 18.74 9.14 0.91
C ILE A 155 18.63 10.63 0.56
N VAL A 156 17.54 11.28 0.97
CA VAL A 156 17.21 12.65 0.53
C VAL A 156 17.77 13.73 1.47
N ARG A 157 18.17 13.38 2.70
CA ARG A 157 18.77 14.37 3.62
C ARG A 157 19.98 15.05 2.97
N ASN A 158 20.06 16.36 3.15
CA ASN A 158 21.21 17.16 2.74
C ASN A 158 21.40 18.29 3.74
N ASN A 159 22.45 18.19 4.54
CA ASN A 159 22.82 19.21 5.52
C ASN A 159 24.08 19.90 5.00
N LYS A 160 24.12 21.24 5.04
CA LYS A 160 25.29 22.05 4.64
C LYS A 160 26.60 21.70 5.39
N ASN A 161 26.54 20.93 6.48
CA ASN A 161 27.67 20.58 7.35
C ASN A 161 28.34 19.23 7.01
N GLN A 162 28.22 18.73 5.78
CA GLN A 162 28.97 17.54 5.32
C GLN A 162 29.95 17.91 4.19
N SER A 163 30.71 18.99 4.39
CA SER A 163 31.94 19.31 3.65
C SER A 163 33.15 18.79 4.40
#